data_AF-A0A3C1Z610-F1
#
_entry.id   AF-A0A3C1Z610-F1
#
_cell.length_a   1.000
_cell.length_b   1.000
_cell.length_c   1.000
_cell.angle_alpha   90.00
_cell.angle_beta   90.00
_cell.angle_gamma   90.00
#
_symmetry.space_group_name_H-M   'P 1'
#
loop_
_entity.id
_entity.type
_entity.pdbx_description
1 polymer ?
#
loop_
_entity_poly.entity_id
_entity_poly.type
_entity_poly.pdbx_seq_one_letter_code
_entity_poly.pdbx_strand_id
1 'polypeptide(L)'
;MLYELWSVLRAFLRHAAGRLFPLVIVGVSVGIALLLPAGARQVLSLWSLLEHDKVSLVAVEMILAIFLMVCFNYVHRHVRDRSLATAARGAGLVSFFPHPTPEAQRRILCVKVEQGAGRTAMVIGSSGSGSPRDQVGDLSSVLDTCLEAKVFLANPFRQDAQARMGALGRSADALPAFREEVRQSIALLKRLKAMGKIVKLKLYAEPPLVKLVILGDSIWLQHHHAELNGRHMPEYVLQRNGRTHGFYSFYAHYFMERWEQCDCPEYDLDTDELVYRTRAGREIRREPVEISAAQRRSAVDGTPSPHVSDAFQLRHAPGPYLPVRGYGLD
;
A
#
# COMPACT_ATOMS: atom_id res chain seq x y z
N MET A 1 31.17 47.54 -21.68
CA MET A 1 29.89 46.96 -22.16
C MET A 1 29.52 45.63 -21.50
N LEU A 2 30.42 44.65 -21.37
CA LEU A 2 30.11 43.34 -20.76
C LEU A 2 29.72 43.39 -19.26
N TYR A 3 30.28 44.32 -18.48
CA TYR A 3 29.97 44.44 -17.04
C TYR A 3 28.58 45.03 -16.75
N GLU A 4 28.15 46.01 -17.56
CA GLU A 4 26.79 46.60 -17.54
C GLU A 4 25.73 45.56 -17.94
N LEU A 5 26.05 44.71 -18.92
CA LEU A 5 25.14 43.64 -19.34
C LEU A 5 24.98 42.56 -18.27
N TRP A 6 26.05 42.29 -17.51
CA TRP A 6 26.05 41.29 -16.44
C TRP A 6 25.32 41.77 -15.18
N SER A 7 25.37 43.07 -14.87
CA SER A 7 24.63 43.66 -13.75
C SER A 7 23.13 43.71 -14.03
N VAL A 8 22.72 44.07 -15.26
CA VAL A 8 21.31 44.06 -15.70
C VAL A 8 20.76 42.64 -15.73
N LEU A 9 21.53 41.66 -16.24
CA LEU A 9 21.12 40.25 -16.24
C LEU A 9 20.94 39.72 -14.81
N ARG A 10 21.84 40.07 -13.90
CA ARG A 10 21.81 39.63 -12.50
C ARG A 10 20.68 40.31 -11.70
N ALA A 11 20.33 41.55 -12.02
CA ALA A 11 19.18 42.26 -11.46
C ALA A 11 17.85 41.67 -11.96
N PHE A 12 17.77 41.32 -13.25
CA PHE A 12 16.59 40.67 -13.84
C PHE A 12 16.37 39.24 -13.34
N LEU A 13 17.44 38.45 -13.15
CA LEU A 13 17.35 37.10 -12.59
C LEU A 13 16.79 37.08 -11.15
N ARG A 14 17.00 38.14 -10.36
CA ARG A 14 16.46 38.22 -8.98
C ARG A 14 14.97 38.57 -8.92
N HIS A 15 14.40 39.17 -9.96
CA HIS A 15 12.96 39.49 -10.01
C HIS A 15 12.10 38.43 -10.72
N ALA A 16 12.70 37.52 -11.48
CA ALA A 16 12.00 36.56 -12.32
C ALA A 16 11.84 35.15 -11.71
N ALA A 17 11.82 35.02 -10.39
CA ALA A 17 11.74 33.73 -9.67
C ALA A 17 10.44 32.92 -9.89
N GLY A 18 9.52 33.39 -10.75
CA GLY A 18 8.21 32.74 -11.00
C GLY A 18 8.02 32.10 -12.37
N ARG A 19 8.86 32.35 -13.39
CA ARG A 19 8.64 31.82 -14.75
C ARG A 19 9.97 31.60 -15.49
N LEU A 20 10.59 30.44 -15.27
CA LEU A 20 11.86 30.05 -15.93
C LEU A 20 11.70 29.72 -17.43
N PHE A 21 10.49 29.36 -17.87
CA PHE A 21 10.24 28.87 -19.23
C PHE A 21 10.50 29.91 -20.35
N PRO A 22 10.02 31.17 -20.27
CA PRO A 22 10.29 32.17 -21.30
C PRO A 22 11.77 32.56 -21.37
N LEU A 23 12.48 32.52 -20.24
CA LEU A 23 13.89 32.89 -20.15
C LEU A 23 14.80 31.85 -20.82
N VAL A 24 14.45 30.57 -20.71
CA VAL A 24 15.12 29.49 -21.44
C VAL A 24 14.86 29.62 -22.94
N ILE A 25 13.64 29.94 -23.37
CA ILE A 25 13.31 30.14 -24.79
C ILE A 25 14.09 31.31 -25.38
N VAL A 26 14.15 32.45 -24.68
CA VAL A 26 14.92 33.62 -25.13
C VAL A 26 16.41 33.29 -25.16
N GLY A 27 16.94 32.60 -24.14
CA GLY A 27 18.34 32.17 -24.11
C GLY A 27 18.69 31.23 -25.27
N VAL A 28 17.82 30.26 -25.57
CA VAL A 28 17.98 29.35 -26.71
C VAL A 28 17.90 30.12 -28.05
N SER A 29 16.96 31.05 -28.18
CA SER A 29 16.80 31.87 -29.39
C SER A 29 18.01 32.77 -29.66
N VAL A 30 18.55 33.42 -28.62
CA VAL A 30 19.78 34.22 -28.70
C VAL A 30 20.99 33.33 -29.01
N GLY A 31 21.08 32.16 -28.38
CA GLY A 31 22.12 31.17 -28.69
C GLY A 31 22.09 30.75 -30.16
N ILE A 32 20.91 30.43 -30.69
CA ILE A 32 20.73 30.09 -32.11
C ILE A 32 21.13 31.28 -33.01
N ALA A 33 20.71 32.50 -32.69
CA ALA A 33 21.04 33.70 -33.47
C ALA A 33 22.56 34.00 -33.49
N LEU A 34 23.27 33.73 -32.39
CA LEU A 34 24.72 33.92 -32.30
C LEU A 34 25.53 32.78 -32.93
N LEU A 35 24.99 31.55 -32.93
CA LEU A 35 25.60 30.38 -33.56
C LEU A 35 25.35 30.33 -35.07
N LEU A 36 24.30 30.99 -35.56
CA LEU A 36 23.91 31.02 -36.97
C LEU A 36 25.03 31.47 -37.92
N PRO A 37 25.81 32.55 -37.67
CA PRO A 37 26.80 33.04 -38.63
C PRO A 37 28.02 32.13 -38.76
N ALA A 38 28.45 31.51 -37.66
CA ALA A 38 29.57 30.57 -37.64
C ALA A 38 29.15 29.20 -38.18
N GLY A 39 27.97 28.73 -37.76
CA GLY A 39 27.35 27.51 -38.25
C GLY A 39 27.05 27.59 -39.75
N ALA A 40 26.58 28.72 -40.27
CA ALA A 40 26.28 28.89 -41.69
C ALA A 40 27.50 28.66 -42.58
N ARG A 41 28.69 29.13 -42.18
CA ARG A 41 29.93 28.90 -42.95
C ARG A 41 30.36 27.43 -42.95
N GLN A 42 30.26 26.76 -41.80
CA GLN A 42 30.56 25.33 -41.69
C GLN A 42 29.55 24.47 -42.45
N VAL A 43 28.27 24.81 -42.34
CA VAL A 43 27.16 24.19 -43.08
C VAL A 43 27.37 24.37 -44.58
N LEU A 44 27.69 25.57 -45.08
CA LEU A 44 28.02 25.81 -46.49
C LEU A 44 29.19 24.95 -46.98
N SER A 45 30.25 24.80 -46.18
CA SER A 45 31.38 23.92 -46.54
C SER A 45 30.99 22.43 -46.57
N LEU A 46 30.16 21.97 -45.62
CA LEU A 46 29.60 20.62 -45.60
C LEU A 46 28.68 20.37 -46.80
N TRP A 47 27.86 21.37 -47.16
CA TRP A 47 26.97 21.31 -48.32
C TRP A 47 27.74 21.15 -49.63
N SER A 48 28.84 21.89 -49.82
CA SER A 48 29.67 21.74 -51.04
C SER A 48 30.29 20.34 -51.21
N LEU A 49 30.51 19.62 -50.10
CA LEU A 49 31.05 18.27 -50.11
C LEU A 49 29.96 17.21 -50.37
N LEU A 50 28.73 17.49 -49.92
CA LEU A 50 27.56 16.60 -50.06
C LEU A 50 26.88 16.72 -51.44
N GLU A 51 27.03 17.86 -52.11
CA GLU A 51 26.40 18.11 -53.43
C GLU A 51 26.97 17.24 -54.55
N HIS A 52 28.20 16.73 -54.39
CA HIS A 52 28.88 15.93 -55.43
C HIS A 52 28.30 14.51 -55.63
N ASP A 53 27.50 13.98 -54.70
CA ASP A 53 26.88 12.66 -54.83
C ASP A 53 25.44 12.64 -54.27
N LYS A 54 24.44 12.41 -55.14
CA LYS A 54 23.02 12.34 -54.79
C LYS A 54 22.72 11.27 -53.73
N VAL A 55 23.48 10.17 -53.71
CA VAL A 55 23.29 9.09 -52.73
C VAL A 55 23.73 9.54 -51.34
N SER A 56 24.79 10.35 -51.24
CA SER A 56 25.31 10.91 -49.98
C SER A 56 24.32 11.88 -49.34
N LEU A 57 23.65 12.71 -50.15
CA LEU A 57 22.62 13.64 -49.67
C LEU A 57 21.45 12.91 -49.02
N VAL A 58 20.90 11.89 -49.70
CA VAL A 58 19.78 11.08 -49.17
C VAL A 58 20.21 10.33 -47.91
N ALA A 59 21.44 9.79 -47.87
CA ALA A 59 21.96 9.11 -46.69
C ALA A 59 22.07 10.04 -45.46
N VAL A 60 22.59 11.26 -45.64
CA VAL A 60 22.70 12.24 -44.54
C VAL A 60 21.33 12.71 -44.07
N GLU A 61 20.39 12.94 -44.99
CA GLU A 61 19.01 13.30 -44.63
C GLU A 61 18.34 12.20 -43.79
N MET A 62 18.49 10.94 -44.21
CA MET A 62 17.95 9.80 -43.47
C MET A 62 18.59 9.65 -42.08
N ILE A 63 19.91 9.82 -41.96
CA ILE A 63 20.61 9.79 -40.66
C ILE A 63 20.11 10.93 -39.76
N LEU A 64 19.97 12.14 -40.30
CA LEU A 64 19.47 13.30 -39.56
C LEU A 64 18.03 13.09 -39.10
N ALA A 65 17.17 12.54 -39.96
CA ALA A 65 15.78 12.23 -39.63
C ALA A 65 15.70 11.21 -38.48
N ILE A 66 16.47 10.13 -38.55
CA ILE A 66 16.55 9.11 -37.49
C ILE A 66 17.06 9.74 -36.18
N PHE A 67 18.12 10.54 -36.26
CA PHE A 67 18.68 11.21 -35.08
C PHE A 67 17.67 12.15 -34.41
N LEU A 68 16.98 12.99 -35.20
CA LEU A 68 15.95 13.88 -34.69
C LEU A 68 14.79 13.12 -34.06
N MET A 69 14.37 12.00 -34.66
CA MET A 69 13.33 11.15 -34.10
C MET A 69 13.74 10.57 -32.74
N VAL A 70 14.98 10.09 -32.60
CA VAL A 70 15.53 9.59 -31.33
C VAL A 70 15.62 10.69 -30.28
N CYS A 71 16.16 11.86 -30.62
CA CYS A 71 16.27 12.98 -29.69
C CYS A 71 14.91 13.49 -29.23
N PHE A 72 13.95 13.64 -30.14
CA PHE A 72 12.60 14.09 -29.80
C PHE A 72 11.90 13.08 -28.88
N ASN A 73 11.99 11.79 -29.20
CA ASN A 73 11.45 10.74 -28.35
C ASN A 73 12.11 10.71 -26.96
N TYR A 74 13.43 10.92 -26.89
CA TYR A 74 14.15 10.98 -25.63
C TYR A 74 13.69 12.17 -24.77
N VAL A 75 13.64 13.37 -25.35
CA VAL A 75 13.19 14.59 -24.64
C VAL A 75 11.74 14.44 -24.19
N HIS A 76 10.85 14.01 -25.08
CA HIS A 76 9.45 13.80 -24.77
C HIS A 76 9.28 12.79 -23.62
N ARG A 77 9.97 11.65 -23.68
CA ARG A 77 9.96 10.65 -22.62
C ARG A 77 10.50 11.22 -21.31
N HIS A 78 11.62 11.94 -21.35
CA HIS A 78 12.22 12.51 -20.15
C HIS A 78 11.30 13.56 -19.48
N VAL A 79 10.61 14.39 -20.26
CA VAL A 79 9.64 15.36 -19.73
C VAL A 79 8.45 14.63 -19.11
N ARG A 80 7.90 13.61 -19.79
CA ARG A 80 6.79 12.80 -19.26
C ARG A 80 7.17 12.04 -18.00
N ASP A 81 8.35 11.45 -17.96
CA ASP A 81 8.82 10.67 -16.81
C ASP A 81 9.05 11.60 -15.61
N ARG A 82 9.54 12.83 -15.83
CA ARG A 82 9.64 13.84 -14.77
C ARG A 82 8.28 14.35 -14.28
N SER A 83 7.30 14.53 -15.16
CA SER A 83 5.97 14.96 -14.73
C SER A 83 5.30 13.88 -13.88
N LEU A 84 5.39 12.61 -14.29
CA LEU A 84 4.91 11.46 -13.51
C LEU A 84 5.63 11.34 -12.17
N ALA A 85 6.96 11.49 -12.14
CA ALA A 85 7.73 11.45 -10.89
C ALA A 85 7.36 12.59 -9.93
N THR A 86 7.07 13.79 -10.48
CA THR A 86 6.63 14.94 -9.68
C THR A 86 5.24 14.71 -9.11
N ALA A 87 4.32 14.16 -9.90
CA ALA A 87 2.99 13.78 -9.44
C ALA A 87 3.06 12.70 -8.35
N ALA A 88 3.88 11.65 -8.55
CA ALA A 88 4.09 10.58 -7.57
C ALA A 88 4.65 11.13 -6.24
N ARG A 89 5.66 12.01 -6.28
CA ARG A 89 6.19 12.68 -5.09
C ARG A 89 5.16 13.59 -4.42
N GLY A 90 4.36 14.31 -5.20
CA GLY A 90 3.25 15.12 -4.69
C GLY A 90 2.22 14.28 -3.92
N ALA A 91 1.90 13.10 -4.46
CA ALA A 91 1.05 12.09 -3.82
C ALA A 91 1.70 11.41 -2.60
N GLY A 92 3.01 11.55 -2.43
CA GLY A 92 3.80 10.91 -1.36
C GLY A 92 4.31 9.52 -1.72
N LEU A 93 4.14 9.05 -2.96
CA LEU A 93 4.63 7.74 -3.40
C LEU A 93 6.16 7.76 -3.56
N VAL A 94 6.85 6.94 -2.78
CA VAL A 94 8.32 6.84 -2.76
C VAL A 94 8.81 5.56 -3.41
N SER A 95 8.14 4.43 -3.16
CA SER A 95 8.52 3.15 -3.76
C SER A 95 7.31 2.31 -4.11
N PHE A 96 7.49 1.50 -5.16
CA PHE A 96 6.53 0.56 -5.70
C PHE A 96 7.23 -0.79 -5.90
N PHE A 97 6.70 -1.83 -5.30
CA PHE A 97 7.24 -3.18 -5.35
C PHE A 97 6.26 -4.09 -6.09
N PRO A 98 6.43 -4.31 -7.42
CA PRO A 98 5.48 -5.08 -8.22
C PRO A 98 5.44 -6.56 -7.83
N HIS A 99 6.62 -7.15 -7.60
CA HIS A 99 6.78 -8.53 -7.14
C HIS A 99 7.98 -8.58 -6.19
N PRO A 100 7.82 -9.03 -4.93
CA PRO A 100 8.93 -9.14 -4.01
C PRO A 100 9.75 -10.38 -4.36
N THR A 101 10.90 -10.20 -5.02
CA THR A 101 11.94 -11.24 -5.07
C THR A 101 12.47 -11.48 -3.65
N PRO A 102 13.01 -12.67 -3.30
CA PRO A 102 13.51 -12.94 -1.95
C PRO A 102 14.52 -11.90 -1.43
N GLU A 103 15.39 -11.39 -2.31
CA GLU A 103 16.33 -10.31 -1.98
C GLU A 103 15.61 -8.97 -1.74
N ALA A 104 14.64 -8.63 -2.60
CA ALA A 104 13.80 -7.45 -2.40
C ALA A 104 13.00 -7.55 -1.11
N GLN A 105 12.53 -8.74 -0.72
CA GLN A 105 11.84 -8.97 0.56
C GLN A 105 12.74 -8.65 1.75
N ARG A 106 14.00 -9.11 1.75
CA ARG A 106 14.96 -8.78 2.81
C ARG A 106 15.19 -7.28 2.91
N ARG A 107 15.34 -6.61 1.76
CA ARG A 107 15.51 -5.15 1.72
C ARG A 107 14.26 -4.42 2.22
N ILE A 108 13.07 -4.84 1.79
CA ILE A 108 11.78 -4.31 2.25
C ILE A 108 11.67 -4.47 3.77
N LEU A 109 12.02 -5.64 4.30
CA LEU A 109 11.98 -5.91 5.73
C LEU A 109 12.93 -4.99 6.50
N CYS A 110 14.17 -4.86 6.05
CA CYS A 110 15.16 -3.97 6.66
C CYS A 110 14.65 -2.52 6.71
N VAL A 111 14.07 -2.03 5.61
CA VAL A 111 13.47 -0.68 5.55
C VAL A 111 12.28 -0.56 6.51
N LYS A 112 11.42 -1.58 6.60
CA LYS A 112 10.29 -1.58 7.55
C LYS A 112 10.78 -1.55 9.01
N VAL A 113 11.81 -2.32 9.35
CA VAL A 113 12.40 -2.34 10.70
C VAL A 113 12.99 -0.97 11.04
N GLU A 114 13.79 -0.38 10.15
CA GLU A 114 14.36 0.97 10.34
C GLU A 114 13.26 2.04 10.53
N GLN A 115 12.17 1.94 9.77
CA GLN A 115 11.04 2.88 9.87
C GLN A 115 10.18 2.68 11.12
N GLY A 116 10.09 1.45 11.65
CA GLY A 116 9.29 1.12 12.81
C GLY A 116 10.03 1.21 14.15
N ALA A 117 11.36 1.16 14.14
CA ALA A 117 12.18 1.14 15.33
C ALA A 117 11.92 2.37 16.23
N GLY A 118 11.57 2.13 17.50
CA GLY A 118 11.32 3.18 18.48
C GLY A 118 10.06 4.01 18.21
N ARG A 119 9.14 3.57 17.35
CA ARG A 119 7.91 4.30 16.99
C ARG A 119 6.66 3.47 17.26
N THR A 120 5.48 4.10 17.17
CA THR A 120 4.21 3.39 17.18
C THR A 120 3.98 2.73 15.83
N ALA A 121 3.72 1.42 15.83
CA ALA A 121 3.33 0.65 14.66
C ALA A 121 1.80 0.51 14.64
N MET A 122 1.16 0.91 13.54
CA MET A 122 -0.27 0.75 13.33
C MET A 122 -0.51 -0.18 12.15
N VAL A 123 -1.26 -1.26 12.36
CA VAL A 123 -1.40 -2.33 11.37
C VAL A 123 -2.87 -2.65 11.17
N ILE A 124 -3.28 -2.70 9.91
CA ILE A 124 -4.52 -3.29 9.45
C ILE A 124 -4.13 -4.52 8.62
N GLY A 125 -4.32 -5.69 9.21
CA GLY A 125 -4.13 -6.95 8.50
C GLY A 125 -5.18 -7.13 7.41
N SER A 126 -4.79 -7.75 6.30
CA SER A 126 -5.73 -8.28 5.33
C SER A 126 -5.67 -9.80 5.42
N SER A 127 -6.77 -10.42 5.81
CA SER A 127 -6.94 -11.87 5.80
C SER A 127 -7.16 -12.34 4.36
N GLY A 128 -6.05 -12.45 3.62
CA GLY A 128 -6.11 -12.54 2.17
C GLY A 128 -5.69 -13.89 1.61
N SER A 129 -4.52 -14.42 1.97
CA SER A 129 -3.81 -15.37 1.09
C SER A 129 -3.47 -16.76 1.65
N GLY A 130 -3.91 -17.16 2.85
CA GLY A 130 -3.59 -18.51 3.35
C GLY A 130 -2.11 -18.71 3.77
N SER A 131 -1.44 -17.63 4.20
CA SER A 131 -0.17 -17.73 4.93
C SER A 131 -0.22 -16.88 6.21
N PRO A 132 0.30 -17.37 7.36
CA PRO A 132 0.46 -16.58 8.59
C PRO A 132 1.24 -15.29 8.37
N ARG A 133 2.11 -15.32 7.35
CA ARG A 133 2.91 -14.20 6.88
C ARG A 133 2.09 -13.11 6.19
N ASP A 134 0.77 -13.24 6.05
CA ASP A 134 -0.06 -12.28 5.32
C ASP A 134 -0.89 -11.37 6.23
N GLN A 135 -1.33 -11.83 7.41
CA GLN A 135 -2.17 -11.02 8.31
C GLN A 135 -1.37 -9.95 9.06
N VAL A 136 -0.30 -10.35 9.74
CA VAL A 136 0.66 -9.44 10.37
C VAL A 136 1.93 -9.33 9.51
N GLY A 137 1.96 -9.90 8.30
CA GLY A 137 3.14 -9.74 7.45
C GLY A 137 4.40 -10.43 7.98
N ASP A 138 5.54 -9.98 7.47
CA ASP A 138 6.87 -10.14 8.06
C ASP A 138 7.13 -9.09 9.17
N LEU A 139 6.07 -8.57 9.82
CA LEU A 139 6.20 -7.48 10.79
C LEU A 139 6.60 -7.97 12.19
N SER A 140 6.83 -9.26 12.41
CA SER A 140 7.34 -9.76 13.71
C SER A 140 8.58 -8.99 14.16
N SER A 141 9.57 -8.85 13.27
CA SER A 141 10.81 -8.09 13.50
C SER A 141 10.58 -6.59 13.70
N VAL A 142 9.58 -6.01 13.02
CA VAL A 142 9.23 -4.59 13.15
C VAL A 142 8.54 -4.35 14.49
N LEU A 143 7.62 -5.24 14.88
CA LEU A 143 6.92 -5.19 16.15
C LEU A 143 7.87 -5.50 17.32
N ASP A 144 8.95 -6.23 17.09
CA ASP A 144 10.05 -6.45 18.06
C ASP A 144 10.86 -5.17 18.34
N THR A 145 10.80 -4.15 17.48
CA THR A 145 11.53 -2.88 17.68
C THR A 145 10.62 -1.68 17.95
N CYS A 146 9.30 -1.82 17.79
CA CYS A 146 8.34 -0.74 18.05
C CYS A 146 8.09 -0.52 19.56
N LEU A 147 7.68 0.70 19.93
CA LEU A 147 7.29 1.06 21.31
C LEU A 147 5.85 0.65 21.63
N GLU A 148 4.94 0.94 20.70
CA GLU A 148 3.51 0.66 20.81
C GLU A 148 3.02 -0.01 19.51
N ALA A 149 2.14 -0.99 19.63
CA ALA A 149 1.51 -1.65 18.50
C ALA A 149 -0.02 -1.56 18.59
N LYS A 150 -0.64 -0.98 17.56
CA LYS A 150 -2.10 -0.97 17.37
C LYS A 150 -2.44 -1.85 16.18
N VAL A 151 -3.06 -2.99 16.43
CA VAL A 151 -3.27 -4.01 15.40
C VAL A 151 -4.76 -4.27 15.21
N PHE A 152 -5.18 -4.27 13.96
CA PHE A 152 -6.48 -4.71 13.49
C PHE A 152 -6.33 -6.07 12.78
N LEU A 153 -7.08 -7.07 13.25
CA LEU A 153 -7.13 -8.39 12.62
C LEU A 153 -8.58 -8.76 12.25
N ALA A 154 -8.72 -9.62 11.25
CA ALA A 154 -10.01 -10.19 10.91
C ALA A 154 -10.52 -11.10 12.02
N ASN A 155 -11.81 -10.97 12.34
CA ASN A 155 -12.48 -11.88 13.25
C ASN A 155 -12.85 -13.20 12.53
N PRO A 156 -12.23 -14.34 12.87
CA PRO A 156 -12.51 -15.61 12.20
C PRO A 156 -13.81 -16.29 12.68
N PHE A 157 -14.45 -15.76 13.72
CA PHE A 157 -15.64 -16.34 14.35
C PHE A 157 -16.95 -15.72 13.85
N ARG A 158 -16.90 -14.61 13.09
CA ARG A 158 -18.08 -13.98 12.48
C ARG A 158 -18.55 -14.76 11.25
N GLN A 159 -19.87 -14.86 11.07
CA GLN A 159 -20.47 -15.53 9.91
C GLN A 159 -20.06 -14.88 8.58
N ASP A 160 -19.94 -13.55 8.54
CA ASP A 160 -19.56 -12.82 7.31
C ASP A 160 -18.14 -13.17 6.83
N ALA A 161 -17.21 -13.30 7.78
CA ALA A 161 -15.84 -13.75 7.48
C ALA A 161 -15.83 -15.18 6.94
N GLN A 162 -16.66 -16.07 7.51
CA GLN A 162 -16.79 -17.47 7.06
C GLN A 162 -17.45 -17.57 5.68
N ALA A 163 -18.54 -16.83 5.47
CA ALA A 163 -19.26 -16.78 4.20
C ALA A 163 -18.36 -16.27 3.06
N ARG A 164 -17.55 -15.24 3.33
CA ARG A 164 -16.58 -14.73 2.35
C ARG A 164 -15.48 -15.74 2.05
N MET A 165 -14.98 -16.46 3.05
CA MET A 165 -14.00 -17.52 2.82
C MET A 165 -14.56 -18.68 1.98
N GLY A 166 -15.84 -19.02 2.19
CA GLY A 166 -16.57 -19.96 1.34
C GLY A 166 -16.77 -19.42 -0.09
N ALA A 167 -17.12 -18.14 -0.22
CA ALA A 167 -17.33 -17.47 -1.52
C ALA A 167 -16.03 -17.28 -2.32
N LEU A 168 -14.87 -17.18 -1.65
CA LEU A 168 -13.55 -17.09 -2.27
C LEU A 168 -13.10 -18.40 -2.95
N GLY A 169 -13.95 -19.42 -3.00
CA GLY A 169 -13.74 -20.63 -3.80
C GLY A 169 -12.50 -21.45 -3.38
N ARG A 170 -12.06 -21.29 -2.12
CA ARG A 170 -10.90 -22.01 -1.60
C ARG A 170 -11.28 -23.41 -1.14
N SER A 171 -10.33 -24.34 -1.29
CA SER A 171 -10.39 -25.72 -0.79
C SER A 171 -10.98 -25.81 0.62
N ALA A 172 -11.56 -26.96 0.97
CA ALA A 172 -12.18 -27.24 2.28
C ALA A 172 -11.30 -26.85 3.49
N ASP A 173 -9.98 -26.77 3.31
CA ASP A 173 -8.98 -26.44 4.34
C ASP A 173 -8.77 -24.94 4.61
N ALA A 174 -9.44 -24.04 3.87
CA ALA A 174 -9.17 -22.61 3.96
C ALA A 174 -9.53 -21.99 5.31
N LEU A 175 -10.72 -22.31 5.84
CA LEU A 175 -11.22 -21.74 7.12
C LEU A 175 -10.37 -22.19 8.33
N PRO A 176 -10.01 -23.47 8.48
CA PRO A 176 -9.06 -23.91 9.49
C PRO A 176 -7.70 -23.20 9.39
N ALA A 177 -7.13 -23.07 8.18
CA ALA A 177 -5.86 -22.39 7.98
C ALA A 177 -5.92 -20.92 8.43
N PHE A 178 -6.97 -20.19 8.04
CA PHE A 178 -7.15 -18.80 8.46
C PHE A 178 -7.31 -18.63 9.97
N ARG A 179 -8.06 -19.52 10.64
CA ARG A 179 -8.17 -19.52 12.11
C ARG A 179 -6.80 -19.69 12.77
N GLU A 180 -6.00 -20.61 12.24
CA GLU A 180 -4.65 -20.87 12.72
C GLU A 180 -3.73 -19.66 12.52
N GLU A 181 -3.85 -18.94 11.41
CA GLU A 181 -3.10 -17.70 11.18
C GLU A 181 -3.47 -16.57 12.15
N VAL A 182 -4.77 -16.39 12.40
CA VAL A 182 -5.24 -15.41 13.41
C VAL A 182 -4.68 -15.79 14.77
N ARG A 183 -4.71 -17.08 15.12
CA ARG A 183 -4.15 -17.60 16.38
C ARG A 183 -2.66 -17.31 16.50
N GLN A 184 -1.87 -17.60 15.47
CA GLN A 184 -0.42 -17.34 15.45
C GLN A 184 -0.12 -15.84 15.60
N SER A 185 -0.92 -14.99 14.96
CA SER A 185 -0.83 -13.53 15.08
C SER A 185 -1.11 -13.07 16.51
N ILE A 186 -2.17 -13.59 17.15
CA ILE A 186 -2.50 -13.27 18.54
C ILE A 186 -1.41 -13.77 19.49
N ALA A 187 -0.88 -14.98 19.29
CA ALA A 187 0.20 -15.53 20.10
C ALA A 187 1.47 -14.64 20.05
N LEU A 188 1.79 -14.10 18.87
CA LEU A 188 2.87 -13.14 18.71
C LEU A 188 2.59 -11.84 19.49
N LEU A 189 1.38 -11.29 19.40
CA LEU A 189 0.98 -10.08 20.14
C LEU A 189 1.02 -10.29 21.66
N LYS A 190 0.61 -11.47 22.14
CA LYS A 190 0.75 -11.84 23.56
C LYS A 190 2.20 -11.87 24.00
N ARG A 191 3.09 -12.47 23.21
CA ARG A 191 4.54 -12.48 23.50
C ARG A 191 5.09 -11.06 23.59
N LEU A 192 4.72 -10.17 22.66
CA LEU A 192 5.14 -8.77 22.67
C LEU A 192 4.66 -8.03 23.91
N LYS A 193 3.40 -8.26 24.33
CA LYS A 193 2.85 -7.69 25.56
C LYS A 193 3.58 -8.21 26.80
N ALA A 194 3.89 -9.52 26.85
CA ALA A 194 4.64 -10.13 27.95
C ALA A 194 6.08 -9.58 28.08
N MET A 195 6.66 -9.07 26.99
CA MET A 195 7.93 -8.33 27.01
C MET A 195 7.80 -6.87 27.48
N GLY A 196 6.62 -6.45 27.95
CA GLY A 196 6.37 -5.11 28.48
C GLY A 196 5.95 -4.07 27.45
N LYS A 197 5.61 -4.47 26.22
CA LYS A 197 5.17 -3.52 25.18
C LYS A 197 3.69 -3.19 25.28
N ILE A 198 3.36 -1.97 24.86
CA ILE A 198 1.96 -1.53 24.78
C ILE A 198 1.37 -2.08 23.47
N VAL A 199 0.60 -3.16 23.58
CA VAL A 199 -0.04 -3.81 22.44
C VAL A 199 -1.56 -3.75 22.61
N LYS A 200 -2.25 -3.21 21.59
CA LYS A 200 -3.71 -3.18 21.51
C LYS A 200 -4.15 -3.92 20.26
N LEU A 201 -5.15 -4.78 20.41
CA LEU A 201 -5.72 -5.57 19.33
C LEU A 201 -7.23 -5.29 19.23
N LYS A 202 -7.71 -5.03 18.01
CA LYS A 202 -9.14 -5.00 17.69
C LYS A 202 -9.45 -6.01 16.60
N LEU A 203 -10.57 -6.71 16.73
CA LEU A 203 -11.04 -7.65 15.71
C LEU A 203 -12.17 -7.04 14.90
N TYR A 204 -11.98 -6.87 13.60
CA TYR A 204 -13.02 -6.36 12.70
C TYR A 204 -13.91 -7.48 12.17
N ALA A 205 -15.17 -7.15 11.88
CA ALA A 205 -16.12 -8.09 11.27
C ALA A 205 -15.89 -8.24 9.76
N GLU A 206 -15.67 -7.13 9.05
CA GLU A 206 -15.48 -7.12 7.60
C GLU A 206 -14.01 -6.85 7.20
N PRO A 207 -13.41 -7.71 6.34
CA PRO A 207 -12.05 -7.49 5.87
C PRO A 207 -11.88 -6.16 5.14
N PRO A 208 -10.88 -5.36 5.55
CA PRO A 208 -10.57 -4.12 4.88
C PRO A 208 -10.11 -4.40 3.45
N LEU A 209 -10.50 -3.53 2.54
CA LEU A 209 -10.13 -3.61 1.12
C LEU A 209 -8.62 -3.43 0.89
N VAL A 210 -7.92 -2.92 1.90
CA VAL A 210 -6.49 -2.64 1.87
C VAL A 210 -5.83 -3.17 3.13
N LYS A 211 -4.65 -3.77 2.95
CA LYS A 211 -3.67 -4.01 4.01
C LYS A 211 -2.89 -2.71 4.19
N LEU A 212 -2.81 -2.24 5.42
CA LEU A 212 -2.22 -0.95 5.75
C LEU A 212 -1.25 -1.13 6.92
N VAL A 213 -0.04 -0.59 6.80
CA VAL A 213 0.94 -0.58 7.88
C VAL A 213 1.53 0.82 7.98
N ILE A 214 1.32 1.50 9.09
CA ILE A 214 1.89 2.82 9.37
C ILE A 214 3.07 2.64 10.31
N LEU A 215 4.25 3.07 9.86
CA LEU A 215 5.52 3.00 10.57
C LEU A 215 6.12 4.41 10.62
N GLY A 216 5.79 5.16 11.66
CA GLY A 216 6.18 6.57 11.76
C GLY A 216 5.70 7.38 10.56
N ASP A 217 6.63 7.94 9.78
CA ASP A 217 6.34 8.81 8.63
C ASP A 217 6.16 8.06 7.30
N SER A 218 6.10 6.72 7.35
CA SER A 218 5.89 5.87 6.17
C SER A 218 4.64 5.01 6.34
N ILE A 219 3.92 4.83 5.24
CA ILE A 219 2.78 3.93 5.12
C ILE A 219 3.08 2.90 4.04
N TRP A 220 2.91 1.64 4.38
CA TRP A 220 2.90 0.53 3.43
C TRP A 220 1.47 0.14 3.15
N LEU A 221 1.12 0.14 1.87
CA LEU A 221 -0.22 -0.13 1.38
C LEU A 221 -0.18 -1.29 0.40
N GLN A 222 -1.05 -2.26 0.59
CA GLN A 222 -1.28 -3.33 -0.37
C GLN A 222 -2.79 -3.50 -0.56
N HIS A 223 -3.25 -3.36 -1.79
CA HIS A 223 -4.65 -3.54 -2.14
C HIS A 223 -4.98 -5.03 -2.21
N HIS A 224 -6.17 -5.42 -1.73
CA HIS A 224 -6.69 -6.77 -1.87
C HIS A 224 -7.75 -6.84 -2.99
N HIS A 225 -7.49 -7.64 -4.02
CA HIS A 225 -8.45 -7.89 -5.11
C HIS A 225 -8.99 -9.31 -5.00
N ALA A 226 -10.30 -9.47 -4.82
CA ALA A 226 -10.96 -10.76 -4.57
C ALA A 226 -10.86 -11.74 -5.76
N GLU A 227 -10.68 -11.22 -6.97
CA GLU A 227 -10.65 -11.99 -8.23
C GLU A 227 -9.25 -12.44 -8.67
N LEU A 228 -8.17 -11.88 -8.11
CA LEU A 228 -6.78 -12.15 -8.50
C LEU A 228 -6.09 -13.17 -7.57
N ASN A 229 -6.88 -14.09 -7.01
CA ASN A 229 -6.46 -15.05 -5.99
C ASN A 229 -5.21 -15.83 -6.41
N GLY A 230 -4.10 -15.61 -5.68
CA GLY A 230 -2.80 -16.28 -5.88
C GLY A 230 -1.71 -15.39 -6.47
N ARG A 231 -2.05 -14.23 -7.06
CA ARG A 231 -1.04 -13.28 -7.55
C ARG A 231 -0.66 -12.30 -6.45
N HIS A 232 0.64 -12.21 -6.15
CA HIS A 232 1.13 -11.24 -5.17
C HIS A 232 0.79 -9.82 -5.64
N MET A 233 0.00 -9.10 -4.85
CA MET A 233 -0.35 -7.71 -5.15
C MET A 233 0.84 -6.79 -4.85
N PRO A 234 1.05 -5.74 -5.65
CA PRO A 234 2.14 -4.81 -5.40
C PRO A 234 2.03 -4.14 -4.03
N GLU A 235 3.17 -3.93 -3.37
CA GLU A 235 3.27 -3.08 -2.19
C GLU A 235 3.66 -1.65 -2.59
N TYR A 236 2.91 -0.68 -2.09
CA TYR A 236 3.14 0.75 -2.29
C TYR A 236 3.65 1.38 -0.99
N VAL A 237 4.64 2.25 -1.09
CA VAL A 237 5.15 3.00 0.07
C VAL A 237 4.87 4.48 -0.12
N LEU A 238 4.07 5.01 0.80
CA LEU A 238 3.71 6.41 0.86
C LEU A 238 4.44 7.04 2.05
N GLN A 239 5.22 8.10 1.79
CA GLN A 239 5.88 8.86 2.85
C GLN A 239 5.10 10.13 3.14
N ARG A 240 5.12 10.55 4.41
CA ARG A 240 4.58 11.82 4.84
C ARG A 240 5.27 12.95 4.08
N ASN A 241 4.49 13.66 3.28
CA ASN A 241 4.94 14.89 2.65
C ASN A 241 4.67 16.07 3.60
N GLY A 242 5.60 17.02 3.69
CA GLY A 242 5.40 18.27 4.44
C GLY A 242 4.25 19.13 3.89
N ARG A 243 3.80 18.85 2.66
CA ARG A 243 2.60 19.44 2.08
C ARG A 243 1.40 18.53 2.35
N THR A 244 0.33 19.10 2.90
CA THR A 244 -0.87 18.40 3.43
C THR A 244 -1.71 17.61 2.42
N HIS A 245 -1.33 17.58 1.14
CA HIS A 245 -2.08 16.93 0.05
C HIS A 245 -1.57 15.52 -0.32
N GLY A 246 -0.64 14.94 0.43
CA GLY A 246 -0.18 13.57 0.19
C GLY A 246 -1.17 12.51 0.69
N PHE A 247 -1.18 11.32 0.07
CA PHE A 247 -2.04 10.21 0.49
C PHE A 247 -1.69 9.65 1.88
N TYR A 248 -0.49 9.94 2.39
CA TYR A 248 -0.11 9.56 3.76
C TYR A 248 -1.16 10.04 4.78
N SER A 249 -1.51 11.33 4.76
CA SER A 249 -2.43 11.91 5.73
C SER A 249 -3.83 11.31 5.60
N PHE A 250 -4.26 11.02 4.36
CA PHE A 250 -5.54 10.37 4.08
C PHE A 250 -5.61 8.97 4.70
N TYR A 251 -4.62 8.11 4.44
CA TYR A 251 -4.61 6.76 4.99
C TYR A 251 -4.36 6.72 6.50
N ALA A 252 -3.57 7.65 7.04
CA ALA A 252 -3.40 7.81 8.48
C ALA A 252 -4.73 8.20 9.15
N HIS A 253 -5.47 9.15 8.57
CA HIS A 253 -6.80 9.52 9.05
C HIS A 253 -7.77 8.34 8.97
N TYR A 254 -7.78 7.61 7.84
CA TYR A 254 -8.59 6.41 7.66
C TYR A 254 -8.33 5.36 8.75
N PHE A 255 -7.06 5.11 9.08
CA PHE A 255 -6.71 4.20 10.19
C PHE A 255 -7.28 4.70 11.51
N MET A 256 -7.07 5.97 11.84
CA MET A 256 -7.47 6.54 13.13
C MET A 256 -8.99 6.56 13.28
N GLU A 257 -9.72 6.98 12.25
CA GLU A 257 -11.18 6.97 12.26
C GLU A 257 -11.72 5.56 12.52
N ARG A 258 -11.15 4.56 11.86
CA ARG A 258 -11.53 3.15 12.04
C ARG A 258 -11.10 2.63 13.41
N TRP A 259 -9.96 3.08 13.94
CA TRP A 259 -9.48 2.76 15.29
C TRP A 259 -10.43 3.27 16.38
N GLU A 260 -11.00 4.46 16.20
CA GLU A 260 -11.93 5.05 17.17
C GLU A 260 -13.37 4.51 17.07
N GLN A 261 -13.71 3.77 16.00
CA GLN A 261 -15.01 3.12 15.87
C GLN A 261 -15.22 2.06 16.96
N CYS A 262 -16.43 2.06 17.55
CA CYS A 262 -16.82 1.16 18.64
C CYS A 262 -17.32 -0.20 18.16
N ASP A 263 -17.60 -0.33 16.86
CA ASP A 263 -18.22 -1.52 16.27
C ASP A 263 -17.26 -2.73 16.23
N CYS A 264 -15.96 -2.47 16.42
CA CYS A 264 -14.93 -3.50 16.51
C CYS A 264 -14.54 -3.74 17.98
N PRO A 265 -14.82 -4.92 18.54
CA PRO A 265 -14.42 -5.25 19.91
C PRO A 265 -12.89 -5.27 20.07
N GLU A 266 -12.43 -4.84 21.24
CA GLU A 266 -11.03 -4.96 21.65
C GLU A 266 -10.78 -6.37 22.16
N TYR A 267 -9.65 -6.96 21.79
CA TYR A 267 -9.25 -8.26 22.29
C TYR A 267 -8.31 -8.08 23.49
N ASP A 268 -8.74 -8.57 24.65
CA ASP A 268 -7.92 -8.59 25.84
C ASP A 268 -6.93 -9.77 25.76
N LEU A 269 -5.66 -9.44 25.49
CA LEU A 269 -4.58 -10.41 25.35
C LEU A 269 -4.27 -11.21 26.63
N ASP A 270 -4.74 -10.75 27.80
CA ASP A 270 -4.48 -11.44 29.07
C ASP A 270 -5.56 -12.49 29.39
N THR A 271 -6.83 -12.16 29.12
CA THR A 271 -7.98 -13.01 29.47
C THR A 271 -8.55 -13.80 28.30
N ASP A 272 -8.10 -13.54 27.06
CA ASP A 272 -8.64 -14.11 25.83
C ASP A 272 -10.12 -13.78 25.60
N GLU A 273 -10.53 -12.59 26.02
CA GLU A 273 -11.90 -12.10 25.91
C GLU A 273 -12.02 -10.95 24.91
N LEU A 274 -13.15 -10.89 24.22
CA LEU A 274 -13.57 -9.75 23.43
C LEU A 274 -14.32 -8.76 24.32
N VAL A 275 -13.76 -7.57 24.47
CA VAL A 275 -14.29 -6.46 25.25
C VAL A 275 -14.99 -5.47 24.31
N TYR A 276 -16.31 -5.35 24.48
CA TYR A 276 -17.13 -4.37 23.77
C TYR A 276 -17.19 -3.09 24.57
N ARG A 277 -16.81 -1.96 23.97
CA ARG A 277 -16.81 -0.64 24.61
C ARG A 277 -17.77 0.32 23.92
N THR A 278 -18.33 1.23 24.70
CA THR A 278 -19.07 2.40 24.20
C THR A 278 -18.11 3.45 23.62
N ARG A 279 -18.67 4.45 22.91
CA ARG A 279 -17.92 5.64 22.45
C ARG A 279 -17.28 6.46 23.56
N ALA A 280 -17.80 6.35 24.78
CA ALA A 280 -17.22 6.95 25.99
C ALA A 280 -16.14 6.08 26.64
N GLY A 281 -15.75 4.95 26.03
CA GLY A 281 -14.74 4.02 26.54
C GLY A 281 -15.22 3.07 27.65
N ARG A 282 -16.49 3.18 28.07
CA ARG A 282 -17.10 2.32 29.10
C ARG A 282 -17.38 0.93 28.53
N GLU A 283 -17.01 -0.10 29.28
CA GLU A 283 -17.26 -1.50 28.94
C GLU A 283 -18.76 -1.82 28.97
N ILE A 284 -19.24 -2.49 27.93
CA ILE A 284 -20.64 -2.92 27.77
C ILE A 284 -20.76 -4.42 28.08
N ARG A 285 -19.86 -5.22 27.50
CA ARG A 285 -19.93 -6.69 27.53
C ARG A 285 -18.55 -7.29 27.28
N ARG A 286 -18.29 -8.45 27.89
CA ARG A 286 -17.17 -9.35 27.58
C ARG A 286 -17.69 -10.66 27.03
N GLU A 287 -17.02 -11.18 26.01
CA GLU A 287 -17.29 -12.50 25.45
C GLU A 287 -15.99 -13.32 25.44
N PRO A 288 -15.95 -14.50 26.07
CA PRO A 288 -14.78 -15.36 26.00
C PRO A 288 -14.61 -15.89 24.57
N VAL A 289 -13.37 -15.90 24.07
CA VAL A 289 -13.06 -16.47 22.76
C VAL A 289 -12.10 -17.64 22.94
N GLU A 290 -12.61 -18.86 22.71
CA GLU A 290 -11.76 -20.04 22.64
C GLU A 290 -10.93 -20.01 21.36
N ILE A 291 -9.71 -19.48 21.48
CA ILE A 291 -8.67 -19.55 20.43
C ILE A 291 -7.76 -20.78 20.66
N SER A 292 -7.98 -21.53 21.75
CA SER A 292 -7.22 -22.74 22.05
C SER A 292 -7.64 -23.90 21.15
N ALA A 293 -6.66 -24.70 20.73
CA ALA A 293 -6.89 -25.93 20.00
C ALA A 293 -7.93 -26.75 20.75
N ALA A 294 -8.96 -27.22 20.05
CA ALA A 294 -9.79 -28.30 20.52
C ALA A 294 -8.86 -29.38 21.07
N GLN A 295 -8.80 -29.45 22.40
CA GLN A 295 -8.12 -30.52 23.07
C GLN A 295 -8.83 -31.78 22.60
N ARG A 296 -8.12 -32.62 21.83
CA ARG A 296 -8.55 -33.99 21.56
C ARG A 296 -8.73 -34.66 22.92
N ARG A 297 -9.93 -34.58 23.48
CA ARG A 297 -10.39 -35.46 24.54
C ARG A 297 -11.04 -36.64 23.83
N SER A 298 -10.26 -37.70 23.78
CA SER A 298 -10.65 -39.11 23.92
C SER A 298 -11.82 -39.62 23.09
N ALA A 299 -11.49 -40.48 22.11
CA ALA A 299 -12.22 -41.72 21.89
C ALA A 299 -11.29 -42.74 21.21
N VAL A 300 -10.33 -43.26 21.99
CA VAL A 300 -9.95 -44.68 21.87
C VAL A 300 -10.82 -45.38 22.90
N ASP A 301 -12.00 -45.82 22.49
CA ASP A 301 -12.50 -47.14 22.84
C ASP A 301 -13.59 -47.54 21.84
N GLY A 302 -13.55 -48.78 21.39
CA GLY A 302 -14.27 -49.24 20.20
C GLY A 302 -15.67 -49.76 20.50
N THR A 303 -16.63 -49.46 19.64
CA THR A 303 -17.61 -50.40 19.05
C THR A 303 -18.52 -49.68 18.04
N PRO A 304 -18.99 -50.35 16.96
CA PRO A 304 -19.73 -49.69 15.88
C PRO A 304 -21.26 -49.78 15.97
N SER A 305 -21.91 -48.73 15.44
CA SER A 305 -23.29 -48.65 14.88
C SER A 305 -24.46 -48.24 15.81
N PRO A 306 -25.59 -47.68 15.32
CA PRO A 306 -25.91 -47.06 14.01
C PRO A 306 -26.47 -45.60 14.11
N HIS A 307 -26.60 -44.96 12.94
CA HIS A 307 -27.32 -43.72 12.64
C HIS A 307 -28.38 -43.20 13.63
N VAL A 308 -28.23 -41.94 14.09
CA VAL A 308 -29.35 -41.01 14.31
C VAL A 308 -28.88 -39.58 13.98
N SER A 309 -29.64 -38.90 13.12
CA SER A 309 -29.54 -37.45 12.86
C SER A 309 -29.72 -36.67 14.15
N ASP A 310 -28.78 -35.78 14.48
CA ASP A 310 -29.09 -34.64 15.35
C ASP A 310 -28.59 -33.34 14.73
N ALA A 311 -29.57 -32.59 14.26
CA ALA A 311 -29.44 -31.24 13.76
C ALA A 311 -29.13 -30.29 14.92
N PHE A 312 -28.16 -29.40 14.72
CA PHE A 312 -27.92 -28.22 15.56
C PHE A 312 -29.21 -27.38 15.66
N GLN A 313 -29.86 -27.36 16.82
CA GLN A 313 -30.94 -26.42 17.13
C GLN A 313 -30.37 -25.23 17.92
N LEU A 314 -30.25 -24.08 17.26
CA LEU A 314 -30.14 -22.78 17.92
C LEU A 314 -31.50 -22.45 18.55
N ARG A 315 -31.56 -22.44 19.89
CA ARG A 315 -32.73 -21.94 20.62
C ARG A 315 -32.84 -20.43 20.44
N HIS A 316 -33.64 -20.01 19.46
CA HIS A 316 -34.11 -18.63 19.35
C HIS A 316 -35.09 -18.31 20.48
N ALA A 317 -34.81 -17.27 21.25
CA ALA A 317 -35.81 -16.60 22.08
C ALA A 317 -36.75 -15.77 21.16
N PRO A 318 -38.08 -15.79 21.36
CA PRO A 318 -39.01 -15.07 20.50
C PRO A 318 -39.05 -13.58 20.92
N GLY A 319 -38.58 -12.71 20.04
CA GLY A 319 -38.80 -11.26 20.09
C GLY A 319 -39.33 -10.79 18.74
N PRO A 320 -40.29 -9.85 18.67
CA PRO A 320 -41.15 -9.67 17.51
C PRO A 320 -40.48 -8.75 16.50
N TYR A 321 -40.15 -9.25 15.31
CA TYR A 321 -39.90 -8.40 14.15
C TYR A 321 -40.75 -8.86 12.97
N LEU A 322 -41.61 -7.94 12.54
CA LEU A 322 -42.48 -8.00 11.38
C LEU A 322 -41.67 -8.25 10.09
N PRO A 323 -42.17 -9.05 9.13
CA PRO A 323 -41.52 -9.23 7.84
C PRO A 323 -41.69 -7.97 6.97
N VAL A 324 -40.57 -7.39 6.54
CA VAL A 324 -40.53 -6.31 5.55
C VAL A 324 -40.80 -6.92 4.17
N ARG A 325 -41.86 -6.43 3.52
CA ARG A 325 -42.32 -6.76 2.17
C ARG A 325 -41.24 -6.42 1.13
N GLY A 326 -40.91 -7.38 0.28
CA GLY A 326 -40.02 -7.17 -0.87
C GLY A 326 -40.64 -6.24 -1.92
N TYR A 327 -39.80 -5.40 -2.53
CA TYR A 327 -40.15 -4.64 -3.72
C TYR A 327 -40.04 -5.56 -4.94
N GLY A 328 -41.16 -5.76 -5.63
CA GLY A 328 -41.18 -6.30 -6.98
C GLY A 328 -40.68 -5.24 -7.97
N LEU A 329 -39.89 -5.71 -8.94
CA LEU A 329 -39.54 -4.97 -10.14
C LEU A 329 -40.64 -5.25 -11.17
N ASP A 330 -41.32 -4.21 -11.61
CA ASP A 330 -41.98 -4.15 -12.92
C ASP A 330 -41.05 -3.41 -13.89
#